data_AF-A0AAU5CLQ3-F1
#
_entry.id   AF-A0AAU5CLQ3-F1
#
_cell.length_a   1.000
_cell.length_b   1.000
_cell.length_c   1.000
_cell.angle_alpha   90.00
_cell.angle_beta   90.00
_cell.angle_gamma   90.00
#
_symmetry.space_group_name_H-M   'P 1'
#
loop_
_entity.id
_entity.type
_entity.pdbx_description
1 polymer ?
#
loop_
_entity_poly.entity_id
_entity_poly.type
_entity_poly.pdbx_seq_one_letter_code
_entity_poly.pdbx_strand_id
1 'polypeptide(L)'
;MAAAENTRQSATLTEEQAERMLAGMNDVIRAGEEMRRLRAEMIKVFVGFGWTQDRIARLTDMSQPAVSKQVAKYRAADPEPPMDLSLDQRDIPWLEGRLWGLAEDIAETYADTARCSPSIDALARGRKRFTPENVDGLRRLVEEDLRLHAAELPGGHRSAYDEISRALDLPSRPDAAPPGTPSVRRALAHRIQRDRLRGGTA
;
A
#
# COMPACT_ATOMS: atom_id res chain seq x y z
N MET A 1 -25.02 -11.19 -60.85
CA MET A 1 -24.47 -12.39 -60.18
C MET A 1 -23.02 -12.09 -59.85
N ALA A 2 -22.74 -11.65 -58.62
CA ALA A 2 -22.13 -12.45 -57.53
C ALA A 2 -20.68 -12.84 -57.87
N ALA A 3 -19.64 -12.52 -57.08
CA ALA A 3 -19.60 -12.27 -55.65
C ALA A 3 -18.54 -11.21 -55.33
N ALA A 4 -18.91 -10.26 -54.46
CA ALA A 4 -17.94 -9.46 -53.73
C ALA A 4 -17.28 -10.37 -52.71
N GLU A 5 -16.01 -10.70 -52.95
CA GLU A 5 -15.17 -11.42 -52.00
C GLU A 5 -14.85 -10.44 -50.86
N ASN A 6 -15.68 -10.53 -49.82
CA ASN A 6 -15.55 -9.77 -48.59
C ASN A 6 -14.36 -10.34 -47.81
N THR A 7 -13.16 -9.88 -48.15
CA THR A 7 -11.94 -10.15 -47.40
C THR A 7 -12.09 -9.48 -46.04
N ARG A 8 -12.73 -10.17 -45.09
CA ARG A 8 -12.61 -9.87 -43.67
C ARG A 8 -11.14 -10.02 -43.32
N GLN A 9 -10.41 -8.91 -43.34
CA GLN A 9 -9.13 -8.80 -42.65
C GLN A 9 -9.42 -9.15 -41.19
N SER A 10 -9.08 -10.38 -40.80
CA SER A 10 -9.00 -10.78 -39.41
C SER A 10 -8.04 -9.79 -38.75
N ALA A 11 -8.57 -8.87 -37.95
CA ALA A 11 -7.77 -7.93 -37.17
C ALA A 11 -6.97 -8.74 -36.14
N THR A 12 -5.79 -9.20 -36.52
CA THR A 12 -4.83 -9.85 -35.63
C THR A 12 -4.24 -8.78 -34.72
N LEU A 13 -4.33 -8.98 -33.41
CA LEU A 13 -3.64 -8.18 -32.42
C LEU A 13 -2.16 -8.03 -32.81
N THR A 14 -1.66 -6.80 -32.86
CA THR A 14 -0.22 -6.60 -33.02
C THR A 14 0.50 -7.06 -31.75
N GLU A 15 1.78 -7.39 -31.86
CA GLU A 15 2.59 -7.81 -30.72
C GLU A 15 2.60 -6.73 -29.62
N GLU A 16 2.69 -5.44 -29.99
CA GLU A 16 2.66 -4.32 -29.05
C GLU A 16 1.29 -4.12 -28.38
N GLN A 17 0.20 -4.52 -29.04
CA GLN A 17 -1.13 -4.54 -28.42
C GLN A 17 -1.25 -5.70 -27.43
N ALA A 18 -0.75 -6.88 -27.80
CA ALA A 18 -0.72 -8.05 -26.93
C ALA A 18 0.16 -7.81 -25.69
N GLU A 19 1.34 -7.20 -25.84
CA GLU A 19 2.23 -6.82 -24.74
C GLU A 19 1.54 -5.86 -23.77
N ARG A 20 0.88 -4.81 -24.28
CA ARG A 20 0.13 -3.86 -23.43
C ARG A 20 -1.01 -4.55 -22.68
N MET A 21 -1.74 -5.44 -23.34
CA MET A 21 -2.81 -6.21 -22.70
C MET A 21 -2.27 -7.13 -21.60
N LEU A 22 -1.20 -7.88 -21.89
CA LEU A 22 -0.58 -8.79 -20.93
C LEU A 22 0.06 -8.04 -19.75
N ALA A 23 0.69 -6.89 -19.99
CA ALA A 23 1.20 -6.02 -18.93
C ALA A 23 0.07 -5.58 -17.99
N GLY A 24 -1.05 -5.12 -18.54
CA GLY A 24 -2.23 -4.76 -17.75
C GLY A 24 -2.80 -5.93 -16.95
N MET A 25 -2.86 -7.13 -17.54
CA MET A 25 -3.29 -8.35 -16.83
C MET A 25 -2.33 -8.72 -15.69
N ASN A 26 -1.03 -8.65 -15.93
CA ASN A 26 -0.01 -8.94 -14.91
C ASN A 26 -0.10 -7.99 -13.72
N ASP A 27 -0.42 -6.71 -13.96
CA ASP A 27 -0.65 -5.74 -12.90
C ASP A 27 -1.88 -6.09 -12.04
N VAL A 28 -2.99 -6.49 -12.67
CA VAL A 28 -4.21 -6.94 -11.94
C VAL A 28 -3.93 -8.21 -11.13
N ILE A 29 -3.22 -9.18 -11.70
CA ILE A 29 -2.86 -10.43 -11.01
C ILE A 29 -1.98 -10.13 -9.79
N ARG A 30 -0.94 -9.30 -9.97
CA ARG A 30 -0.03 -8.89 -8.91
C ARG A 30 -0.76 -8.16 -7.79
N ALA A 31 -1.62 -7.20 -8.13
CA ALA A 31 -2.46 -6.51 -7.15
C ALA A 31 -3.37 -7.48 -6.38
N GLY A 32 -3.96 -8.47 -7.06
CA GLY A 32 -4.77 -9.51 -6.43
C GLY A 32 -3.98 -10.44 -5.51
N GLU A 33 -2.72 -10.75 -5.83
CA GLU A 33 -1.82 -11.50 -4.95
C GLU A 33 -1.39 -10.71 -3.72
N GLU A 34 -1.03 -9.44 -3.90
CA GLU A 34 -0.68 -8.54 -2.80
C GLU A 34 -1.85 -8.35 -1.84
N MET A 35 -3.06 -8.17 -2.36
CA MET A 35 -4.28 -8.09 -1.55
C MET A 35 -4.54 -9.38 -0.78
N ARG A 36 -4.34 -10.55 -1.40
CA ARG A 36 -4.48 -11.85 -0.72
C ARG A 36 -3.46 -12.02 0.40
N ARG A 37 -2.22 -11.58 0.21
CA ARG A 37 -1.16 -11.61 1.24
C ARG A 37 -1.47 -10.65 2.37
N LEU A 38 -1.83 -9.40 2.06
CA LEU A 38 -2.20 -8.39 3.06
C LEU A 38 -3.37 -8.88 3.92
N ARG A 39 -4.43 -9.43 3.30
CA ARG A 39 -5.58 -9.98 4.02
C ARG A 39 -5.18 -11.13 4.95
N ALA A 40 -4.29 -12.02 4.52
CA ALA A 40 -3.82 -13.11 5.36
C ALA A 40 -3.06 -12.59 6.59
N GLU A 41 -2.19 -11.58 6.43
CA GLU A 41 -1.49 -10.95 7.54
C GLU A 41 -2.43 -10.18 8.47
N MET A 42 -3.42 -9.45 7.95
CA MET A 42 -4.43 -8.79 8.77
C MET A 42 -5.23 -9.77 9.64
N ILE A 43 -5.58 -10.95 9.09
CA ILE A 43 -6.24 -12.00 9.87
C ILE A 43 -5.35 -12.46 11.03
N LYS A 44 -4.05 -12.65 10.82
CA LYS A 44 -3.11 -13.01 11.91
C LYS A 44 -3.08 -11.93 13.00
N VAL A 45 -3.01 -10.66 12.60
CA VAL A 45 -3.03 -9.52 13.53
C VAL A 45 -4.31 -9.52 14.36
N PHE A 46 -5.48 -9.67 13.73
CA PHE A 46 -6.75 -9.73 14.47
C PHE A 46 -6.85 -10.93 15.41
N VAL A 47 -6.34 -12.09 15.00
CA VAL A 47 -6.26 -13.27 15.87
C VAL A 47 -5.35 -12.99 17.07
N GLY A 48 -4.19 -12.36 16.86
CA GLY A 48 -3.28 -11.96 17.92
C GLY A 48 -3.89 -10.95 18.91
N PHE A 49 -4.80 -10.09 18.45
CA PHE A 49 -5.62 -9.23 19.30
C PHE A 49 -6.82 -9.94 19.97
N GLY A 50 -6.92 -11.27 19.84
CA GLY A 50 -7.98 -12.06 20.48
C GLY A 50 -9.34 -11.98 19.80
N TRP A 51 -9.43 -11.52 18.55
CA TRP A 51 -10.71 -11.44 17.85
C TRP A 51 -11.22 -12.84 17.45
N THR A 52 -12.53 -13.05 17.62
CA THR A 52 -13.20 -14.29 17.20
C THR A 52 -13.22 -14.44 15.68
N GLN A 53 -13.17 -15.68 15.18
CA GLN A 53 -13.28 -15.97 13.74
C GLN A 53 -14.55 -15.39 13.11
N ASP A 54 -15.68 -15.43 13.83
CA ASP A 54 -16.95 -14.89 13.35
C ASP A 54 -16.90 -13.37 13.15
N ARG A 55 -16.26 -12.66 14.08
CA ARG A 55 -16.04 -11.21 13.96
C ARG A 55 -15.16 -10.88 12.76
N ILE A 56 -14.08 -11.65 12.56
CA ILE A 56 -13.18 -11.47 11.41
C ILE A 56 -13.93 -11.73 10.11
N ALA A 57 -14.67 -12.85 10.01
CA ALA A 57 -15.45 -13.22 8.83
C ALA A 57 -16.44 -12.12 8.41
N ARG A 58 -17.18 -11.55 9.36
CA ARG A 58 -18.11 -10.44 9.10
C ARG A 58 -17.41 -9.18 8.61
N LEU A 59 -16.24 -8.83 9.17
CA LEU A 59 -15.53 -7.60 8.83
C LEU A 59 -14.72 -7.71 7.54
N THR A 60 -14.34 -8.92 7.13
CA THR A 60 -13.58 -9.16 5.89
C THR A 60 -14.44 -9.64 4.73
N ASP A 61 -15.77 -9.75 4.92
CA ASP A 61 -16.71 -10.36 3.98
C ASP A 61 -16.25 -11.75 3.51
N MET A 62 -15.72 -12.53 4.44
CA MET A 62 -15.24 -13.88 4.19
C MET A 62 -16.19 -14.90 4.79
N SER A 63 -16.28 -16.07 4.16
CA SER A 63 -16.95 -17.20 4.79
C SER A 63 -16.18 -17.65 6.04
N GLN A 64 -16.91 -18.07 7.07
CA GLN A 64 -16.32 -18.62 8.30
C GLN A 64 -15.35 -19.79 8.02
N PRO A 65 -15.60 -20.72 7.07
CA PRO A 65 -14.62 -21.75 6.70
C PRO A 65 -13.32 -21.18 6.11
N ALA A 66 -13.39 -20.10 5.32
CA ALA A 66 -12.21 -19.47 4.75
C ALA A 66 -11.34 -18.81 5.83
N VAL A 67 -11.97 -18.18 6.83
CA VAL A 67 -11.27 -17.65 8.01
C VAL A 67 -10.65 -18.78 8.83
N SER A 68 -11.43 -19.83 9.14
CA SER A 68 -10.96 -20.99 9.90
C SER A 68 -9.72 -21.63 9.26
N LYS A 69 -9.72 -21.80 7.92
CA LYS A 69 -8.56 -22.30 7.18
C LYS A 69 -7.31 -21.43 7.35
N GLN A 70 -7.45 -20.11 7.32
CA GLN A 70 -6.31 -19.19 7.52
C GLN A 70 -5.80 -19.24 8.97
N VAL A 71 -6.70 -19.29 9.95
CA VAL A 71 -6.33 -19.39 11.37
C VAL A 71 -5.62 -20.71 11.66
N ALA A 72 -6.12 -21.83 11.12
CA ALA A 72 -5.47 -23.13 11.24
C ALA A 72 -4.07 -23.12 10.62
N LYS A 73 -3.92 -22.53 9.43
CA LYS A 73 -2.62 -22.36 8.77
C LYS A 73 -1.64 -21.55 9.61
N TYR A 74 -2.10 -20.46 10.22
CA TYR A 74 -1.27 -19.62 11.10
C TYR A 74 -0.81 -20.38 12.35
N ARG A 75 -1.72 -21.08 13.04
CA ARG A 75 -1.37 -21.86 14.24
C ARG A 75 -0.41 -23.02 13.95
N ALA A 76 -0.52 -23.62 12.77
CA ALA A 76 0.37 -24.71 12.34
C ALA A 76 1.79 -24.22 12.00
N ALA A 77 1.97 -22.93 11.72
CA ALA A 77 3.25 -22.34 11.33
C ALA A 77 4.06 -21.78 12.52
N ASP A 78 3.67 -22.11 13.76
CA ASP A 78 4.08 -21.45 15.00
C ASP A 78 3.65 -19.97 15.03
N PRO A 79 2.72 -19.56 15.91
CA PRO A 79 2.21 -18.19 15.89
C PRO A 79 3.29 -17.19 16.32
N GLU A 80 3.91 -16.51 15.35
CA GLU A 80 4.70 -15.31 15.60
C GLU A 80 3.85 -14.27 16.37
N PRO A 81 4.45 -13.46 17.27
CA PRO A 81 3.74 -12.36 17.91
C PRO A 81 3.03 -11.50 16.86
N PRO A 82 1.82 -10.99 17.12
CA PRO A 82 1.16 -10.11 16.17
C PRO A 82 2.05 -8.91 15.85
N MET A 83 2.01 -8.48 14.58
CA MET A 83 2.67 -7.25 14.16
C MET A 83 2.21 -6.11 15.05
N ASP A 84 3.16 -5.35 15.60
CA ASP A 84 2.83 -4.08 16.21
C ASP A 84 2.16 -3.19 15.15
N LEU A 85 1.12 -2.47 15.51
CA LEU A 85 0.45 -1.50 14.64
C LEU A 85 0.73 -0.06 15.06
N SER A 86 1.58 0.12 16.07
CA SER A 86 1.96 1.42 16.56
C SER A 86 2.67 2.23 15.48
N LEU A 87 2.36 3.52 15.42
CA LEU A 87 2.92 4.41 14.41
C LEU A 87 4.39 4.74 14.66
N ASP A 88 4.88 4.58 15.89
CA ASP A 88 6.27 4.85 16.28
C ASP A 88 7.25 3.74 15.89
N GLN A 89 6.77 2.67 15.24
CA GLN A 89 7.62 1.67 14.60
C GLN A 89 8.61 2.30 13.63
N ARG A 90 9.86 1.85 13.73
CA ARG A 90 11.01 2.42 13.01
C ARG A 90 11.57 1.50 11.93
N ASP A 91 10.88 0.41 11.59
CA ASP A 91 11.33 -0.41 10.48
C ASP A 91 11.14 0.36 9.16
N ILE A 92 12.13 0.25 8.27
CA ILE A 92 12.16 1.02 7.02
C ILE A 92 10.88 0.80 6.19
N PRO A 93 10.41 -0.43 5.94
CA PRO A 93 9.18 -0.64 5.17
C PRO A 93 7.94 0.01 5.78
N TRP A 94 7.85 0.06 7.12
CA TRP A 94 6.77 0.77 7.80
C TRP A 94 6.85 2.28 7.59
N LEU A 95 8.02 2.87 7.80
CA LEU A 95 8.23 4.31 7.57
C LEU A 95 8.02 4.71 6.11
N GLU A 96 8.47 3.89 5.16
CA GLU A 96 8.18 4.05 3.73
C GLU A 96 6.67 4.05 3.44
N GLY A 97 5.93 3.14 4.09
CA GLY A 97 4.49 3.04 3.94
C GLY A 97 3.78 4.27 4.50
N ARG A 98 4.19 4.72 5.70
CA ARG A 98 3.68 5.97 6.27
C ARG A 98 3.96 7.17 5.38
N LEU A 99 5.18 7.30 4.85
CA LEU A 99 5.52 8.40 3.94
C LEU A 99 4.65 8.37 2.68
N TRP A 100 4.45 7.17 2.11
CA TRP A 100 3.59 6.99 0.95
C TRP A 100 2.14 7.39 1.27
N GLY A 101 1.59 6.95 2.41
CA GLY A 101 0.20 7.28 2.78
C GLY A 101 -0.01 8.77 3.03
N LEU A 102 0.99 9.45 3.61
CA LEU A 102 0.98 10.90 3.77
C LEU A 102 1.01 11.62 2.41
N ALA A 103 1.92 11.21 1.52
CA ALA A 103 2.06 11.81 0.21
C ALA A 103 0.82 11.58 -0.67
N GLU A 104 0.19 10.41 -0.59
CA GLU A 104 -1.05 10.11 -1.30
C GLU A 104 -2.21 10.97 -0.81
N ASP A 105 -2.33 11.19 0.51
CA ASP A 105 -3.37 12.06 1.06
C ASP A 105 -3.19 13.54 0.66
N ILE A 106 -1.94 14.03 0.59
CA ILE A 106 -1.62 15.36 0.03
C ILE A 106 -1.98 15.41 -1.46
N ALA A 107 -1.56 14.42 -2.24
CA ALA A 107 -1.83 14.34 -3.67
C ALA A 107 -3.33 14.27 -3.98
N GLU A 108 -4.12 13.58 -3.17
CA GLU A 108 -5.58 13.55 -3.32
C GLU A 108 -6.23 14.89 -2.93
N THR A 109 -5.72 15.56 -1.90
CA THR A 109 -6.26 16.85 -1.42
C THR A 109 -5.99 17.97 -2.42
N TYR A 110 -4.81 17.98 -3.05
CA TYR A 110 -4.34 19.06 -3.91
C TYR A 110 -4.18 18.67 -5.38
N ALA A 111 -4.58 17.45 -5.76
CA ALA A 111 -4.63 16.94 -7.13
C ALA A 111 -3.43 17.38 -8.00
N ASP A 112 -3.68 18.21 -9.00
CA ASP A 112 -2.71 18.67 -10.00
C ASP A 112 -1.66 19.64 -9.45
N THR A 113 -1.87 20.24 -8.27
CA THR A 113 -0.91 21.18 -7.67
C THR A 113 0.11 20.51 -6.78
N ALA A 114 -0.15 19.28 -6.32
CA ALA A 114 0.80 18.52 -5.51
C ALA A 114 1.98 18.02 -6.35
N ARG A 115 3.19 18.42 -5.96
CA ARG A 115 4.46 18.01 -6.58
C ARG A 115 4.73 16.53 -6.41
N CYS A 116 4.22 15.91 -5.33
CA CYS A 116 4.38 14.49 -5.09
C CYS A 116 3.51 13.60 -6.02
N SER A 117 2.45 14.13 -6.63
CA SER A 117 1.47 13.34 -7.42
C SER A 117 2.11 12.41 -8.47
N PRO A 118 3.05 12.85 -9.34
CA PRO A 118 3.65 11.96 -10.33
C PRO A 118 4.46 10.80 -9.71
N SER A 119 5.09 11.03 -8.55
CA SER A 119 5.85 10.00 -7.85
C SER A 119 4.91 8.97 -7.19
N ILE A 120 3.78 9.41 -6.64
CA ILE A 120 2.74 8.51 -6.10
C ILE A 120 2.16 7.65 -7.21
N ASP A 121 1.83 8.26 -8.33
CA ASP A 121 1.30 7.58 -9.51
C ASP A 121 2.24 6.52 -10.08
N ALA A 122 3.55 6.74 -9.98
CA ALA A 122 4.57 5.78 -10.38
C ALA A 122 4.76 4.66 -9.36
N LEU A 123 4.66 4.94 -8.05
CA LEU A 123 4.72 3.93 -6.99
C LEU A 123 3.49 3.02 -7.02
N ALA A 124 2.29 3.59 -7.11
CA ALA A 124 1.03 2.84 -7.15
C ALA A 124 0.95 1.88 -8.34
N ARG A 125 1.53 2.24 -9.49
CA ARG A 125 1.61 1.38 -10.68
C ARG A 125 2.83 0.46 -10.68
N GLY A 126 3.67 0.49 -9.64
CA GLY A 126 4.90 -0.30 -9.55
C GLY A 126 5.99 0.08 -10.54
N ARG A 127 5.89 1.26 -11.19
CA ARG A 127 6.94 1.82 -12.07
C ARG A 127 8.12 2.35 -11.28
N LYS A 128 7.90 2.76 -10.03
CA LYS A 128 8.95 3.06 -9.05
C LYS A 128 8.92 2.01 -7.95
N ARG A 129 10.10 1.69 -7.40
CA ARG A 129 10.27 0.85 -6.22
C ARG A 129 10.71 1.70 -5.04
N PHE A 130 10.43 1.24 -3.83
CA PHE A 130 10.96 1.84 -2.61
C PHE A 130 12.45 1.54 -2.49
N THR A 131 13.27 2.46 -3.00
CA THR A 131 14.72 2.51 -2.83
C THR A 131 15.05 3.75 -1.98
N PRO A 132 16.21 3.80 -1.28
CA PRO A 132 16.57 4.98 -0.50
C PRO A 132 16.50 6.28 -1.32
N GLU A 133 17.00 6.27 -2.55
CA GLU A 133 16.93 7.42 -3.47
C GLU A 133 15.50 7.84 -3.78
N ASN A 134 14.60 6.90 -4.08
CA ASN A 134 13.20 7.20 -4.37
C ASN A 134 12.46 7.70 -3.12
N VAL A 135 12.81 7.18 -1.94
CA VAL A 135 12.26 7.61 -0.65
C VAL A 135 12.70 9.04 -0.34
N ASP A 136 13.99 9.36 -0.50
CA ASP A 136 14.51 10.72 -0.30
C ASP A 136 13.98 11.71 -1.35
N GLY A 137 13.78 11.25 -2.58
CA GLY A 137 13.07 12.02 -3.61
C GLY A 137 11.63 12.33 -3.19
N LEU A 138 10.91 11.35 -2.65
CA LEU A 138 9.55 11.53 -2.15
C LEU A 138 9.50 12.46 -0.93
N ARG A 139 10.43 12.33 0.03
CA ARG A 139 10.55 13.24 1.18
C ARG A 139 10.63 14.70 0.74
N ARG A 140 11.51 14.98 -0.23
CA ARG A 140 11.69 16.35 -0.77
C ARG A 140 10.42 16.91 -1.40
N LEU A 141 9.71 16.11 -2.19
CA LEU A 141 8.45 16.53 -2.81
C LEU A 141 7.35 16.78 -1.77
N VAL A 142 7.22 15.90 -0.77
CA VAL A 142 6.27 16.08 0.33
C VAL A 142 6.58 17.32 1.15
N GLU A 143 7.85 17.58 1.44
CA GLU A 143 8.27 18.78 2.16
C GLU A 143 7.95 20.07 1.40
N GLU A 144 8.16 20.05 0.08
CA GLU A 144 7.79 21.15 -0.80
C GLU A 144 6.27 21.39 -0.76
N ASP A 145 5.46 20.34 -0.92
CA ASP A 145 4.00 20.43 -0.87
C ASP A 145 3.51 20.94 0.50
N LEU A 146 4.10 20.44 1.60
CA LEU A 146 3.79 20.90 2.96
C LEU A 146 4.11 22.39 3.15
N ARG A 147 5.14 22.91 2.48
CA ARG A 147 5.52 24.33 2.54
C ARG A 147 4.59 25.17 1.66
N LEU A 148 4.26 24.69 0.47
CA LEU A 148 3.39 25.38 -0.49
C LEU A 148 1.96 25.50 0.05
N HIS A 149 1.45 24.43 0.67
CA HIS A 149 0.08 24.33 1.15
C HIS A 149 -0.06 24.54 2.66
N ALA A 150 0.96 25.12 3.32
CA ALA A 150 1.03 25.25 4.79
C ALA A 150 -0.18 25.98 5.42
N ALA A 151 -0.80 26.91 4.68
CA ALA A 151 -1.95 27.67 5.16
C ALA A 151 -3.27 26.87 5.12
N GLU A 152 -3.34 25.84 4.29
CA GLU A 152 -4.56 25.09 3.99
C GLU A 152 -4.50 23.66 4.54
N LEU A 153 -3.30 23.14 4.78
CA LEU A 153 -3.09 21.79 5.30
C LEU A 153 -3.38 21.71 6.80
N PRO A 154 -4.17 20.71 7.25
CA PRO A 154 -4.30 20.41 8.66
C PRO A 154 -2.92 20.17 9.30
N GLY A 155 -2.74 20.63 10.54
CA GLY A 155 -1.47 20.47 11.27
C GLY A 155 -0.99 19.02 11.41
N GLY A 156 -1.91 18.06 11.29
CA GLY A 156 -1.61 16.63 11.30
C GLY A 156 -0.63 16.17 10.21
N HIS A 157 -0.64 16.79 9.02
CA HIS A 157 0.26 16.43 7.91
C HIS A 157 1.72 16.79 8.20
N ARG A 158 1.96 17.99 8.72
CA ARG A 158 3.31 18.42 9.09
C ARG A 158 3.86 17.61 10.26
N SER A 159 3.06 17.41 11.32
CA SER A 159 3.49 16.56 12.44
C SER A 159 3.81 15.14 12.00
N ALA A 160 3.01 14.54 11.11
CA ALA A 160 3.28 13.22 10.57
C ALA A 160 4.59 13.19 9.75
N TYR A 161 4.81 14.18 8.88
CA TYR A 161 6.07 14.29 8.13
C TYR A 161 7.28 14.38 9.06
N ASP A 162 7.24 15.25 10.07
CA ASP A 162 8.36 15.46 10.97
C ASP A 162 8.65 14.22 11.84
N GLU A 163 7.63 13.46 12.24
CA GLU A 163 7.79 12.14 12.87
C GLU A 163 8.51 11.15 11.94
N ILE A 164 8.02 10.99 10.72
CA ILE A 164 8.53 10.02 9.74
C ILE A 164 9.95 10.37 9.31
N SER A 165 10.18 11.64 8.96
CA SER A 165 11.46 12.16 8.50
C SER A 165 12.55 11.95 9.54
N ARG A 166 12.28 12.30 10.81
CA ARG A 166 13.21 12.04 11.92
C ARG A 166 13.48 10.56 12.13
N ALA A 167 12.47 9.70 11.99
CA ALA A 167 12.65 8.26 12.17
C ALA A 167 13.48 7.63 11.04
N LEU A 168 13.36 8.13 9.80
CA LEU A 168 14.15 7.68 8.65
C LEU A 168 15.64 8.06 8.75
N ASP A 169 15.95 9.18 9.42
CA ASP A 169 17.33 9.63 9.60
C ASP A 169 18.06 8.88 10.74
N LEU A 170 17.33 8.13 11.57
CA LEU A 170 17.91 7.31 12.63
C LEU A 170 18.29 5.93 12.07
N PRO A 171 19.42 5.34 12.54
CA PRO A 171 19.77 3.98 12.15
C PRO A 171 18.66 3.02 12.59
N SER A 172 18.15 2.24 11.64
CA SER A 172 17.13 1.23 11.94
C SER A 172 17.68 0.22 12.93
N ARG A 173 16.89 -0.10 13.96
CA ARG A 173 17.26 -1.15 14.92
C ARG A 173 16.95 -2.52 14.27
N PRO A 174 17.96 -3.36 13.99
CA PRO A 174 17.74 -4.61 13.26
C PRO A 174 17.09 -5.71 14.13
N ASP A 175 17.14 -5.61 15.46
CA ASP A 175 16.80 -6.70 16.39
C ASP A 175 15.30 -6.96 16.60
N ALA A 176 14.41 -6.29 15.87
CA ALA A 176 12.97 -6.53 15.99
C ALA A 176 12.26 -6.21 14.67
N ALA A 177 12.68 -6.84 13.57
CA ALA A 177 11.91 -6.73 12.33
C ALA A 177 10.50 -7.30 12.59
N PRO A 178 9.43 -6.50 12.46
CA PRO A 178 8.09 -6.98 12.71
C PRO A 178 7.76 -8.12 11.73
N PRO A 179 6.91 -9.08 12.12
CA PRO A 179 6.53 -10.21 11.28
C PRO A 179 5.93 -9.75 9.94
N GLY A 180 5.90 -10.63 8.95
CA GLY A 180 5.37 -10.34 7.62
C GLY A 180 6.42 -9.82 6.61
N THR A 181 6.04 -9.75 5.34
CA THR A 181 6.97 -9.28 4.29
C THR A 181 7.08 -7.75 4.29
N PRO A 182 8.21 -7.17 3.82
CA PRO A 182 8.35 -5.72 3.68
C PRO A 182 7.19 -5.06 2.91
N SER A 183 6.70 -5.71 1.86
CA SER A 183 5.54 -5.22 1.08
C SER A 183 4.26 -5.13 1.90
N VAL A 184 3.99 -6.11 2.77
CA VAL A 184 2.80 -6.11 3.62
C VAL A 184 2.92 -5.05 4.70
N ARG A 185 4.05 -4.96 5.40
CA ARG A 185 4.28 -3.90 6.40
C ARG A 185 4.07 -2.52 5.81
N ARG A 186 4.63 -2.28 4.62
CA ARG A 186 4.46 -1.02 3.89
C ARG A 186 3.00 -0.72 3.55
N ALA A 187 2.28 -1.68 2.98
CA ALA A 187 0.88 -1.51 2.62
C ALA A 187 -0.02 -1.26 3.84
N LEU A 188 0.28 -1.91 4.97
CA LEU A 188 -0.45 -1.72 6.22
C LEU A 188 -0.18 -0.33 6.83
N ALA A 189 1.08 0.06 6.94
CA ALA A 189 1.49 1.36 7.43
C ALA A 189 0.92 2.51 6.59
N HIS A 190 0.91 2.33 5.26
CA HIS A 190 0.25 3.22 4.31
C HIS A 190 -1.23 3.41 4.65
N ARG A 191 -1.97 2.31 4.84
CA ARG A 191 -3.40 2.37 5.15
C ARG A 191 -3.67 3.06 6.48
N ILE A 192 -2.94 2.68 7.53
CA ILE A 192 -3.09 3.25 8.88
C ILE A 192 -2.79 4.75 8.86
N GLN A 193 -1.75 5.19 8.14
CA GLN A 193 -1.42 6.61 8.02
C GLN A 193 -2.54 7.40 7.34
N ARG A 194 -3.13 6.87 6.25
CA ARG A 194 -4.27 7.52 5.57
C ARG A 194 -5.49 7.60 6.48
N ASP A 195 -5.82 6.50 7.16
CA ASP A 195 -6.95 6.47 8.08
C ASP A 195 -6.74 7.46 9.26
N ARG A 196 -5.50 7.63 9.77
CA ARG A 196 -5.14 8.66 10.78
C ARG A 196 -5.37 10.09 10.27
N LEU A 197 -4.93 10.41 9.06
CA LEU A 197 -5.05 11.76 8.51
C LEU A 197 -6.51 12.14 8.25
N ARG A 198 -7.31 11.17 7.79
CA ARG A 198 -8.75 11.35 7.53
C ARG A 198 -9.60 11.31 8.80
N GLY A 199 -9.12 10.62 9.83
CA GLY A 199 -9.75 10.48 11.14
C GLY A 199 -9.58 11.70 12.08
N GLY A 200 -9.03 12.81 11.60
CA GLY A 200 -8.90 14.08 12.35
C GLY A 200 -10.21 14.82 12.62
N THR A 201 -11.36 14.16 12.54
CA THR A 201 -12.65 14.63 13.04
C THR A 201 -13.28 13.57 13.94
N ALA A 202 -12.90 13.60 15.21
CA ALA A 202 -13.71 13.14 16.32
C ALA A 202 -13.59 14.17 17.44
#